data_AF-A0A2W2DU37-F1
#
_entry.id   AF-A0A2W2DU37-F1
#
_cell.length_a   1.000
_cell.length_b   1.000
_cell.length_c   1.000
_cell.angle_alpha   90.00
_cell.angle_beta   90.00
_cell.angle_gamma   90.00
#
_symmetry.space_group_name_H-M   'P 1'
#
loop_
_entity.id
_entity.type
_entity.pdbx_description
1 polymer ?
#
loop_
_entity_poly.entity_id
_entity_poly.type
_entity_poly.pdbx_seq_one_letter_code
_entity_poly.pdbx_strand_id
1 'polypeptide(L)' 'MPHLLPHGFTHADLRRHLAPLLGKRPELMTGSQITYGLRRLRVHGLIHRILGSFRHHVTATGLSTARL' A
#
# COMPACT_ATOMS: atom_id res chain seq x y z
N MET A 1 -6.24 7.70 -16.01
CA MET A 1 -5.17 6.70 -16.26
C MET A 1 -4.48 6.41 -14.92
N PRO A 2 -4.67 5.24 -14.30
CA PRO A 2 -4.09 4.96 -12.99
C PRO A 2 -2.57 4.85 -13.16
N HIS A 3 -1.86 5.75 -12.52
CA HIS A 3 -0.40 5.81 -12.50
C HIS A 3 0.08 4.62 -11.67
N LEU A 4 0.34 3.51 -12.35
CA LEU A 4 1.13 2.41 -11.83
C LEU A 4 2.50 3.01 -11.53
N LEU A 5 2.82 3.21 -10.25
CA LEU A 5 4.15 3.60 -9.81
C LEU A 5 5.13 2.56 -10.37
N PRO A 6 5.95 2.89 -11.41
CA PRO A 6 6.77 1.90 -12.10
C PRO A 6 7.78 1.24 -11.16
N HIS A 7 8.07 1.89 -10.05
CA HIS A 7 8.99 1.46 -9.00
C HIS A 7 8.27 0.98 -7.73
N GLY A 8 6.96 0.77 -7.77
CA GLY A 8 6.16 0.43 -6.60
C GLY A 8 6.03 1.59 -5.61
N PHE A 9 5.44 1.32 -4.44
CA PHE A 9 5.16 2.30 -3.39
C PHE A 9 5.84 1.93 -2.08
N THR A 10 6.18 2.94 -1.29
CA THR A 10 6.79 2.78 0.02
C THR A 10 5.74 2.79 1.14
N HIS A 11 6.18 2.51 2.36
CA HIS A 11 5.40 2.70 3.59
C HIS A 11 4.87 4.15 3.71
N ALA A 12 5.68 5.16 3.36
CA ALA A 12 5.27 6.55 3.40
C ALA A 12 4.19 6.88 2.35
N ASP A 13 4.30 6.28 1.16
CA ASP A 13 3.30 6.46 0.11
C ASP A 13 1.96 5.84 0.51
N LEU A 14 1.97 4.63 1.09
CA LEU A 14 0.74 4.02 1.59
C LEU A 14 0.09 4.90 2.66
N ARG A 15 0.88 5.45 3.60
CA ARG A 15 0.38 6.34 4.64
C ARG A 15 -0.33 7.57 4.06
N ARG A 16 0.26 8.19 3.02
CA ARG A 16 -0.29 9.37 2.35
C ARG A 16 -1.64 9.09 1.69
N HIS A 17 -1.82 7.90 1.11
CA HIS A 17 -3.07 7.53 0.43
C HIS A 17 -4.12 6.94 1.37
N LEU A 18 -3.70 6.19 2.40
CA LEU A 18 -4.61 5.52 3.33
C LEU A 18 -5.21 6.47 4.36
N ALA A 19 -4.45 7.47 4.84
CA ALA A 19 -4.93 8.36 5.89
C ALA A 19 -6.22 9.11 5.52
N PRO A 20 -6.34 9.74 4.33
CA PRO A 20 -7.56 10.43 3.93
C PRO A 20 -8.78 9.50 3.85
N LEU A 21 -8.60 8.25 3.39
CA LEU A 21 -9.68 7.25 3.33
C LEU A 21 -10.22 6.86 4.71
N LEU A 22 -9.41 7.05 5.76
CA LEU A 22 -9.79 6.80 7.15
C LEU A 22 -10.23 8.08 7.87
N GLY A 23 -10.38 9.21 7.17
CA GLY A 23 -10.69 10.51 7.78
C GLY A 23 -9.57 11.06 8.66
N LYS A 24 -8.32 10.63 8.43
CA LYS A 24 -7.14 11.00 9.23
C LYS A 24 -6.15 11.80 8.40
N ARG A 25 -5.33 12.60 9.08
CA ARG A 25 -4.12 13.16 8.48
C ARG A 25 -2.97 12.14 8.53
N PRO A 26 -2.07 12.08 7.54
CA PRO A 26 -0.96 11.13 7.51
C PRO A 26 -0.06 11.14 8.75
N GLU A 27 0.06 12.30 9.41
CA GLU A 27 0.88 12.49 10.61
C GLU A 27 0.28 11.82 11.85
N LEU A 28 -1.05 11.59 11.84
CA LEU A 28 -1.77 10.92 12.93
C LEU A 28 -1.75 9.40 12.81
N MET A 29 -1.22 8.85 11.71
CA MET A 29 -1.06 7.42 11.53
C MET A 29 0.30 6.96 12.05
N THR A 30 0.29 5.95 12.93
CA THR A 30 1.53 5.39 13.49
C THR A 30 2.21 4.47 12.50
N GLY A 31 3.53 4.30 12.65
CA GLY A 31 4.30 3.35 11.84
C GLY A 31 3.74 1.92 11.90
N SER A 32 3.32 1.48 13.10
CA SER A 32 2.72 0.17 13.34
C SER A 32 1.41 -0.04 12.58
N GLN A 33 0.55 0.99 12.49
CA GLN A 33 -0.71 0.91 11.74
C GLN A 33 -0.45 0.64 10.25
N ILE A 34 0.53 1.34 9.66
CA ILE A 34 0.87 1.18 8.25
C ILE A 34 1.57 -0.16 8.00
N THR A 35 2.48 -0.57 8.90
CA THR A 35 3.13 -1.89 8.83
C THR A 35 2.10 -3.01 8.90
N TYR A 36 1.08 -2.87 9.76
CA TYR A 36 -0.02 -3.82 9.84
C TYR A 36 -0.86 -3.83 8.56
N GLY A 37 -1.19 -2.67 7.99
CA GLY A 37 -1.88 -2.56 6.70
C GLY A 37 -1.11 -3.26 5.58
N LEU A 38 0.19 -3.01 5.45
CA LEU A 38 1.05 -3.69 4.47
C LEU A 38 1.09 -5.21 4.70
N ARG A 39 1.17 -5.65 5.95
CA ARG A 39 1.13 -7.09 6.27
C ARG A 39 -0.18 -7.71 5.81
N ARG A 40 -1.32 -7.09 6.09
CA ARG A 40 -2.65 -7.56 5.65
C ARG A 40 -2.72 -7.65 4.13
N LEU A 41 -2.32 -6.62 3.41
CA LEU A 41 -2.31 -6.62 1.94
C LEU A 41 -1.44 -7.74 1.35
N ARG A 42 -0.28 -8.02 1.95
CA ARG A 42 0.59 -9.14 1.54
C ARG A 42 -0.03 -10.51 1.83
N VAL A 43 -0.61 -10.69 3.01
CA VAL A 43 -1.27 -11.96 3.40
C VAL A 43 -2.42 -12.29 2.45
N HIS A 44 -3.16 -11.28 1.99
CA HIS A 44 -4.23 -11.45 1.00
C HIS A 44 -3.72 -11.51 -0.46
N GLY A 45 -2.40 -11.49 -0.69
CA GLY A 45 -1.82 -11.56 -2.03
C GLY A 45 -2.12 -10.35 -2.92
N LEU A 46 -2.57 -9.23 -2.35
CA LEU A 46 -2.91 -8.01 -3.11
C LEU A 46 -1.67 -7.21 -3.50
N ILE A 47 -0.59 -7.34 -2.72
CA ILE A 47 0.70 -6.71 -2.97
C ILE A 47 1.83 -7.69 -2.67
N HIS A 48 3.00 -7.46 -3.25
CA HIS A 48 4.25 -8.14 -2.88
C HIS A 48 5.35 -7.11 -2.58
N ARG A 49 6.33 -7.50 -1.76
CA ARG A 49 7.53 -6.68 -1.50
C ARG A 49 8.55 -6.95 -2.60
N ILE A 50 9.19 -5.89 -3.07
CA ILE A 50 10.33 -5.98 -3.99
C ILE A 50 11.57 -6.37 -3.19
N LEU A 51 12.22 -7.45 -3.59
CA LEU A 51 13.46 -7.93 -2.96
C LEU A 51 14.53 -6.84 -2.99
N GLY A 52 15.30 -6.70 -1.90
CA GLY A 52 16.35 -5.67 -1.80
C GLY A 52 15.84 -4.24 -1.60
N SER A 53 14.54 -4.01 -1.35
CA SER A 53 14.01 -2.66 -1.14
C SER A 53 12.90 -2.59 -0.08
N PHE A 54 12.48 -1.38 0.28
CA PHE A 54 11.29 -1.13 1.11
C PHE A 54 10.02 -0.87 0.27
N ARG A 55 10.05 -1.21 -1.03
CA ARG A 55 8.98 -0.93 -1.97
C ARG A 55 8.07 -2.14 -2.16
N HIS A 56 6.84 -1.85 -2.54
CA HIS A 56 5.78 -2.81 -2.78
C HIS A 56 5.14 -2.59 -4.15
N HIS A 57 4.81 -3.67 -4.85
CA HIS A 57 3.98 -3.62 -6.06
C HIS A 57 2.62 -4.24 -5.81
N VAL A 58 1.60 -3.69 -6.47
CA VAL A 58 0.27 -4.30 -6.54
C VAL A 58 0.35 -5.52 -7.46
N THR A 59 -0.27 -6.62 -7.05
CA THR A 59 -0.38 -7.83 -7.87
C THR A 59 -1.52 -7.68 -8.89
N ALA A 60 -1.58 -8.59 -9.88
CA ALA A 60 -2.74 -8.67 -10.76
C ALA A 60 -4.05 -8.84 -9.97
N THR A 61 -4.04 -9.68 -8.93
CA THR A 61 -5.18 -9.87 -8.02
C THR A 61 -5.58 -8.56 -7.34
N GLY A 62 -4.61 -7.83 -6.79
CA GLY A 62 -4.87 -6.54 -6.15
C GLY A 62 -5.48 -5.50 -7.10
N LEU A 63 -5.04 -5.47 -8.36
CA LEU A 63 -5.62 -4.59 -9.38
C LEU A 63 -7.06 -4.99 -9.73
N SER A 64 -7.35 -6.29 -9.84
CA SER A 64 -8.70 -6.77 -10.10
C SER A 64 -9.65 -6.48 -8.94
N THR A 65 -9.20 -6.65 -7.70
CA THR A 65 -10.01 -6.35 -6.50
C THR A 65 -10.36 -4.87 -6.39
N ALA A 66 -9.46 -3.96 -6.78
CA ALA A 66 -9.69 -2.52 -6.70
C ALA A 66 -10.67 -1.97 -7.77
N ARG A 67 -11.08 -2.81 -8.74
CA ARG A 67 -12.05 -2.45 -9.79
C ARG A 67 -13.50 -2.78 -9.42
N LEU A 68 -13.71 -3.51 -8.33
CA LEU A 68 -15.02 -3.80 -7.75
C LEU A 68 -15.43 -2.69 -6.79
#